data_AF-A0AAD7K3Q9-F1
#
_entry.id   AF-A0AAD7K3Q9-F1
#
_cell.length_a   1.000
_cell.length_b   1.000
_cell.length_c   1.000
_cell.angle_alpha   90.00
_cell.angle_beta   90.00
_cell.angle_gamma   90.00
#
_symmetry.space_group_name_H-M   'P 1'
#
loop_
_entity.id
_entity.type
_entity.pdbx_description
1 polymer ?
#
loop_
_entity_poly.entity_id
_entity_poly.type
_entity_poly.pdbx_seq_one_letter_code
_entity_poly.pdbx_strand_id
1 'polypeptide(L)'
;MSWFFGSANAQNQANDDYKLHLAEIDHQHKERLAEAENATKQRIAEAENATKLRLAEICSNEKEIAGGIGGKGGKSLKLGGDGGFGQGTRLTIEEAMRYRRITGGIGGEGGEGDHQGGNGGVGGRPMFEKPLVSPVHGEVPNLTTAGFCKQYRLSAHICKLLENGGFETAEGLVNVTTTGAAEVGLKPGHIAELTRALKKFVAEKYLFVLVQTFSVEYISGQNATDSGVAIWNLNLFPMF
;
A
#
# COMPACT_ATOMS: atom_id res chain seq x y z
N MET A 1 -26.40 85.85 -45.20
CA MET A 1 -27.25 84.69 -44.82
C MET A 1 -26.53 83.42 -45.24
N SER A 2 -26.71 82.33 -44.48
CA SER A 2 -26.23 80.96 -44.76
C SER A 2 -24.80 80.59 -44.31
N TRP A 3 -24.59 80.37 -43.00
CA TRP A 3 -23.49 79.54 -42.48
C TRP A 3 -23.85 78.93 -41.11
N PHE A 4 -24.94 78.16 -40.98
CA PHE A 4 -25.26 77.46 -39.72
C PHE A 4 -26.13 76.20 -39.97
N PHE A 5 -25.72 75.29 -40.84
CA PHE A 5 -26.39 73.99 -41.01
C PHE A 5 -25.45 72.76 -41.04
N GLY A 6 -24.13 72.94 -40.82
CA GLY A 6 -23.16 71.84 -40.91
C GLY A 6 -22.91 71.05 -39.61
N SER A 7 -23.31 71.57 -38.44
CA SER A 7 -22.87 71.01 -37.14
C SER A 7 -23.66 69.79 -36.66
N ALA A 8 -24.97 69.73 -36.93
CA ALA A 8 -25.83 68.65 -36.41
C ALA A 8 -25.64 67.32 -37.17
N ASN A 9 -25.28 67.38 -38.46
CA ASN A 9 -25.12 66.18 -39.29
C ASN A 9 -23.83 65.41 -38.94
N ALA A 10 -22.76 66.12 -38.62
CA ALA A 10 -21.48 65.51 -38.21
C ALA A 10 -21.55 64.83 -36.83
N GLN A 11 -22.35 65.37 -35.90
CA GLN A 11 -22.55 64.76 -34.58
C GLN A 11 -23.39 63.48 -34.64
N ASN A 12 -24.38 63.39 -35.55
CA ASN A 12 -25.14 62.16 -35.75
C ASN A 12 -24.30 61.06 -36.41
N GLN A 13 -23.45 61.42 -37.39
CA GLN A 13 -22.54 60.48 -38.05
C GLN A 13 -21.51 59.88 -37.06
N ALA A 14 -20.93 60.71 -36.19
CA ALA A 14 -20.00 60.23 -35.16
C ALA A 14 -20.66 59.31 -34.12
N ASN A 15 -21.95 59.49 -33.83
CA ASN A 15 -22.70 58.66 -32.89
C ASN A 15 -23.04 57.28 -33.51
N ASP A 16 -23.35 57.25 -34.81
CA ASP A 16 -23.64 56.00 -35.52
C ASP A 16 -22.36 55.17 -35.75
N ASP A 17 -21.22 55.81 -36.07
CA ASP A 17 -19.92 55.14 -36.14
C ASP A 17 -19.49 54.56 -34.79
N TYR A 18 -19.76 55.28 -33.69
CA TYR A 18 -19.46 54.78 -32.34
C TYR A 18 -20.29 53.54 -31.96
N LYS A 19 -21.58 53.53 -32.32
CA LYS A 19 -22.46 52.36 -32.11
C LYS A 19 -22.02 51.16 -32.94
N LEU A 20 -21.56 51.40 -34.17
CA LEU A 20 -21.04 50.34 -35.03
C LEU A 20 -19.78 49.71 -34.42
N HIS A 21 -18.85 50.53 -33.92
CA HIS A 21 -17.64 50.07 -33.27
C HIS A 21 -17.92 49.26 -31.99
N LEU A 22 -18.90 49.67 -31.19
CA LEU A 22 -19.33 48.92 -30.00
C LEU A 22 -19.91 47.55 -30.37
N ALA A 23 -20.73 47.47 -31.41
CA ALA A 23 -21.30 46.21 -31.87
C ALA A 23 -20.23 45.23 -32.38
N GLU A 24 -19.19 45.75 -33.04
CA GLU A 24 -18.06 44.94 -33.51
C GLU A 24 -17.20 44.40 -32.35
N ILE A 25 -16.94 45.23 -31.32
CA ILE A 25 -16.25 44.79 -30.10
C ILE A 25 -17.04 43.70 -29.38
N ASP A 26 -18.37 43.86 -29.26
CA ASP A 26 -19.25 42.85 -28.67
C ASP A 26 -19.24 41.53 -29.46
N HIS A 27 -19.22 41.61 -30.80
CA HIS A 27 -19.12 40.43 -31.65
C HIS A 27 -17.81 39.69 -31.43
N GLN A 28 -16.68 40.41 -31.48
CA GLN A 28 -15.35 39.84 -31.26
C GLN A 28 -15.22 39.23 -29.85
N HIS A 29 -15.80 39.85 -28.83
CA HIS A 29 -15.81 39.29 -27.48
C HIS A 29 -16.62 38.00 -27.38
N LYS A 30 -17.78 37.91 -28.04
CA LYS A 30 -18.59 36.68 -28.06
C LYS A 30 -17.87 35.54 -28.76
N GLU A 31 -17.19 35.83 -29.88
CA GLU A 31 -16.40 34.82 -30.59
C GLU A 31 -15.24 34.30 -29.72
N ARG A 32 -14.49 35.20 -29.09
CA ARG A 32 -13.39 34.81 -28.18
C ARG A 32 -13.87 34.00 -26.98
N LEU A 33 -15.06 34.28 -26.45
CA LEU A 33 -15.66 33.50 -25.38
C LEU A 33 -16.04 32.09 -25.86
N ALA A 34 -16.67 31.98 -27.03
CA ALA A 34 -17.05 30.69 -27.61
C ALA A 34 -15.82 29.81 -27.90
N GLU A 35 -14.73 30.39 -28.40
CA GLU A 35 -13.46 29.68 -28.62
C GLU A 35 -12.85 29.19 -27.30
N ALA A 36 -12.83 30.04 -26.26
CA ALA A 36 -12.31 29.67 -24.95
C ALA A 36 -13.14 28.54 -24.29
N GLU A 37 -14.46 28.58 -24.43
CA GLU A 37 -15.36 27.51 -23.97
C GLU A 37 -15.11 26.19 -24.71
N ASN A 38 -14.87 26.24 -26.02
CA ASN A 38 -14.60 25.03 -26.79
C ASN A 38 -13.22 24.43 -26.43
N ALA A 39 -12.20 25.27 -26.29
CA ALA A 39 -10.87 24.85 -25.89
C ALA A 39 -10.85 24.23 -24.47
N THR A 40 -11.63 24.80 -23.53
CA THR A 40 -11.75 24.23 -22.18
C THR A 40 -12.47 22.89 -22.18
N LYS A 41 -13.55 22.73 -22.96
CA LYS A 41 -14.25 21.44 -23.14
C LYS A 41 -13.32 20.37 -23.70
N GLN A 42 -12.49 20.72 -24.70
CA GLN A 42 -11.51 19.79 -25.26
C GLN A 42 -10.48 19.35 -24.22
N ARG A 43 -9.91 20.30 -23.45
CA ARG A 43 -8.93 19.98 -22.39
C ARG A 43 -9.52 19.09 -21.29
N ILE A 44 -10.79 19.29 -20.92
CA ILE A 44 -11.49 18.43 -19.96
C ILE A 44 -11.66 17.03 -20.53
N ALA A 45 -12.12 16.89 -21.77
CA ALA A 45 -12.31 15.59 -22.42
C ALA A 45 -10.99 14.80 -22.56
N GLU A 46 -9.89 15.48 -22.87
CA GLU A 46 -8.55 14.87 -22.92
C GLU A 46 -8.09 14.40 -21.53
N ALA A 47 -8.30 15.20 -20.49
CA ALA A 47 -7.96 14.83 -19.12
C ALA A 47 -8.80 13.63 -18.62
N GLU A 48 -10.09 13.58 -18.94
CA GLU A 48 -10.95 12.44 -18.65
C GLU A 48 -10.51 11.17 -19.38
N ASN A 49 -10.07 11.29 -20.64
CA ASN A 49 -9.59 10.13 -21.39
C ASN A 49 -8.24 9.63 -20.83
N ALA A 50 -7.33 10.54 -20.50
CA ALA A 50 -6.04 10.19 -19.89
C ALA A 50 -6.21 9.52 -18.52
N THR A 51 -7.17 9.97 -17.71
CA THR A 51 -7.47 9.35 -16.41
C THR A 51 -8.12 7.98 -16.57
N LYS A 52 -9.05 7.81 -17.53
CA LYS A 52 -9.62 6.49 -17.87
C LYS A 52 -8.55 5.51 -18.31
N LEU A 53 -7.59 5.94 -19.15
CA LEU A 53 -6.47 5.11 -19.59
C LEU A 53 -5.56 4.70 -18.41
N ARG A 54 -5.20 5.64 -17.53
CA ARG A 54 -4.42 5.33 -16.31
C ARG A 54 -5.15 4.37 -15.39
N LEU A 55 -6.46 4.54 -15.20
CA LEU A 55 -7.26 3.63 -14.39
C LEU A 55 -7.34 2.23 -15.02
N ALA A 56 -7.49 2.14 -16.34
CA ALA A 56 -7.47 0.86 -17.05
C ALA A 56 -6.10 0.16 -16.93
N GLU A 57 -4.99 0.91 -16.96
CA GLU A 57 -3.65 0.37 -16.78
C GLU A 57 -3.42 -0.14 -15.33
N ILE A 58 -3.91 0.58 -14.33
CA ILE A 58 -3.86 0.14 -12.93
C ILE A 58 -4.67 -1.14 -12.74
N CYS A 59 -5.88 -1.21 -13.30
CA CYS A 59 -6.72 -2.40 -13.25
C CYS A 59 -6.15 -3.59 -14.04
N SER A 60 -5.47 -3.33 -15.16
CA SER A 60 -4.84 -4.37 -16.00
C SER A 60 -3.62 -5.01 -15.32
N ASN A 61 -2.93 -4.28 -14.45
CA ASN A 61 -1.74 -4.77 -13.74
C ASN A 61 -2.08 -5.46 -12.40
N GLU A 62 -3.35 -5.73 -12.15
CA GLU A 62 -3.79 -6.39 -10.94
C GLU A 62 -3.32 -7.84 -10.91
N LYS A 63 -2.40 -8.12 -9.99
CA LYS A 63 -1.90 -9.47 -9.76
C LYS A 63 -2.97 -10.26 -9.00
N GLU A 64 -3.33 -11.41 -9.53
CA GLU A 64 -4.12 -12.43 -8.84
C GLU A 64 -3.19 -13.55 -8.34
N ILE A 65 -3.52 -14.11 -7.18
CA ILE A 65 -2.82 -15.28 -6.66
C ILE A 65 -3.84 -16.34 -6.25
N ALA A 66 -3.53 -17.59 -6.59
CA ALA A 66 -4.31 -18.75 -6.20
C ALA A 66 -3.53 -19.63 -5.21
N GLY A 67 -4.26 -20.40 -4.42
CA GLY A 67 -3.67 -21.42 -3.57
C GLY A 67 -3.10 -22.60 -4.36
N GLY A 68 -2.65 -23.60 -3.62
CA GLY A 68 -2.13 -24.84 -4.18
C GLY A 68 -3.22 -25.63 -4.90
N ILE A 69 -2.81 -26.42 -5.89
CA ILE A 69 -3.68 -27.32 -6.63
C ILE A 69 -3.47 -28.74 -6.10
N GLY A 70 -4.55 -29.37 -5.65
CA GLY A 70 -4.54 -30.78 -5.23
C GLY A 70 -4.13 -31.72 -6.36
N GLY A 71 -3.39 -32.77 -6.04
CA GLY A 71 -2.93 -33.75 -7.03
C GLY A 71 -4.04 -34.68 -7.52
N LYS A 72 -3.79 -35.37 -8.63
CA LYS A 72 -4.69 -36.40 -9.17
C LYS A 72 -4.41 -37.77 -8.54
N GLY A 73 -5.47 -38.49 -8.18
CA GLY A 73 -5.40 -39.88 -7.72
C GLY A 73 -5.09 -40.87 -8.84
N GLY A 74 -4.39 -41.96 -8.51
CA GLY A 74 -4.00 -43.01 -9.47
C GLY A 74 -5.13 -43.98 -9.81
N LYS A 75 -5.02 -44.66 -10.97
CA LYS A 75 -5.96 -45.73 -11.37
C LYS A 75 -5.52 -47.08 -10.81
N SER A 76 -6.49 -47.90 -10.39
CA SER A 76 -6.24 -49.24 -9.83
C SER A 76 -7.43 -50.16 -10.06
N LEU A 77 -7.18 -51.46 -10.24
CA LEU A 77 -8.23 -52.46 -10.48
C LEU A 77 -9.22 -52.62 -9.31
N LYS A 78 -8.80 -52.37 -8.07
CA LYS A 78 -9.67 -52.59 -6.89
C LYS A 78 -10.06 -51.30 -6.19
N LEU A 79 -9.09 -50.44 -5.90
CA LEU A 79 -9.30 -49.22 -5.13
C LEU A 79 -8.49 -48.08 -5.74
N GLY A 80 -9.18 -47.04 -6.23
CA GLY A 80 -8.54 -45.85 -6.79
C GLY A 80 -7.63 -45.17 -5.78
N GLY A 81 -6.51 -44.62 -6.24
CA GLY A 81 -5.56 -43.91 -5.37
C GLY A 81 -6.09 -42.54 -4.95
N ASP A 82 -5.71 -42.08 -3.76
CA ASP A 82 -6.04 -40.73 -3.30
C ASP A 82 -5.20 -39.66 -4.02
N GLY A 83 -5.79 -38.50 -4.27
CA GLY A 83 -5.08 -37.33 -4.80
C GLY A 83 -4.18 -36.67 -3.76
N GLY A 84 -3.08 -36.06 -4.22
CA GLY A 84 -2.09 -35.41 -3.36
C GLY A 84 -2.52 -34.05 -2.78
N PHE A 85 -1.75 -33.56 -1.80
CA PHE A 85 -1.91 -32.23 -1.21
C PHE A 85 -1.13 -31.18 -2.00
N GLY A 86 -1.81 -30.15 -2.49
CA GLY A 86 -1.18 -28.96 -3.07
C GLY A 86 -0.88 -27.92 -2.00
N GLN A 87 0.36 -27.45 -1.89
CA GLN A 87 0.68 -26.38 -0.94
C GLN A 87 0.32 -25.01 -1.52
N GLY A 88 -0.32 -24.17 -0.70
CA GLY A 88 -0.60 -22.77 -1.04
C GLY A 88 0.61 -21.87 -0.81
N THR A 89 0.67 -20.78 -1.57
CA THR A 89 1.72 -19.76 -1.42
C THR A 89 1.67 -19.13 -0.03
N ARG A 90 2.85 -18.92 0.56
CA ARG A 90 3.01 -18.18 1.81
C ARG A 90 3.22 -16.72 1.48
N LEU A 91 2.43 -15.85 2.10
CA LEU A 91 2.45 -14.42 1.86
C LEU A 91 2.53 -13.69 3.19
N THR A 92 3.34 -12.65 3.25
CA THR A 92 3.20 -11.64 4.30
C THR A 92 1.95 -10.80 4.06
N ILE A 93 1.48 -10.07 5.08
CA ILE A 93 0.35 -9.14 4.92
C ILE A 93 0.69 -8.06 3.88
N GLU A 94 1.93 -7.55 3.87
CA GLU A 94 2.38 -6.53 2.93
C GLU A 94 2.40 -7.03 1.48
N GLU A 95 2.81 -8.29 1.26
CA GLU A 95 2.73 -8.92 -0.06
C GLU A 95 1.28 -9.18 -0.46
N ALA A 96 0.43 -9.63 0.47
CA ALA A 96 -0.99 -9.86 0.23
C ALA A 96 -1.72 -8.60 -0.25
N MET A 97 -1.36 -7.43 0.29
CA MET A 97 -1.93 -6.14 -0.13
C MET A 97 -1.60 -5.75 -1.58
N ARG A 98 -0.60 -6.39 -2.20
CA ARG A 98 -0.26 -6.18 -3.62
C ARG A 98 -1.17 -6.95 -4.57
N TYR A 99 -1.98 -7.87 -4.06
CA TYR A 99 -2.90 -8.68 -4.85
C TYR A 99 -4.33 -8.15 -4.71
N ARG A 100 -5.00 -7.97 -5.84
CA ARG A 100 -6.42 -7.58 -5.84
C ARG A 100 -7.32 -8.71 -5.34
N ARG A 101 -6.92 -9.94 -5.66
CA ARG A 101 -7.68 -11.16 -5.38
C ARG A 101 -6.74 -12.27 -4.93
N ILE A 102 -7.08 -12.86 -3.80
CA ILE A 102 -6.42 -14.04 -3.23
C ILE A 102 -7.45 -15.16 -3.22
N THR A 103 -7.27 -16.13 -4.10
CA THR A 103 -8.17 -17.28 -4.25
C THR A 103 -7.67 -18.44 -3.39
N GLY A 104 -8.60 -19.22 -2.84
CA GLY A 104 -8.28 -20.45 -2.11
C GLY A 104 -7.57 -21.50 -2.98
N GLY A 105 -7.15 -22.59 -2.36
CA GLY A 105 -6.61 -23.74 -3.09
C GLY A 105 -7.69 -24.46 -3.88
N ILE A 106 -7.29 -25.10 -4.98
CA ILE A 106 -8.18 -25.84 -5.88
C ILE A 106 -8.05 -27.33 -5.57
N GLY A 107 -9.18 -28.03 -5.38
CA GLY A 107 -9.19 -29.48 -5.18
C GLY A 107 -8.63 -30.25 -6.37
N GLY A 108 -8.10 -31.44 -6.11
CA GLY A 108 -7.60 -32.38 -7.11
C GLY A 108 -8.62 -33.48 -7.42
N GLU A 109 -8.35 -34.25 -8.48
CA GLU A 109 -9.21 -35.36 -8.91
C GLU A 109 -8.95 -36.61 -8.08
N GLY A 110 -10.00 -37.38 -7.79
CA GLY A 110 -9.89 -38.69 -7.14
C GLY A 110 -9.47 -39.79 -8.11
N GLY A 111 -8.85 -40.86 -7.61
CA GLY A 111 -8.44 -41.99 -8.43
C GLY A 111 -9.61 -42.89 -8.83
N GLU A 112 -9.48 -43.57 -9.96
CA GLU A 112 -10.48 -44.53 -10.44
C GLU A 112 -10.18 -45.95 -9.96
N GLY A 113 -11.21 -46.67 -9.50
CA GLY A 113 -11.14 -48.11 -9.29
C GLY A 113 -12.49 -48.81 -9.41
N ASP A 114 -12.47 -50.08 -9.84
CA ASP A 114 -13.68 -50.81 -10.24
C ASP A 114 -14.67 -51.02 -9.10
N HIS A 115 -14.19 -51.06 -7.84
CA HIS A 115 -15.03 -51.29 -6.67
C HIS A 115 -15.22 -50.01 -5.85
N GLN A 116 -14.19 -49.16 -5.77
CA GLN A 116 -14.23 -47.91 -5.04
C GLN A 116 -13.22 -46.90 -5.62
N GLY A 117 -13.66 -45.67 -5.86
CA GLY A 117 -12.79 -44.56 -6.23
C GLY A 117 -11.97 -44.02 -5.05
N GLY A 118 -10.83 -43.40 -5.35
CA GLY A 118 -10.00 -42.69 -4.37
C GLY A 118 -10.51 -41.29 -4.09
N ASN A 119 -10.08 -40.69 -2.98
CA ASN A 119 -10.43 -39.32 -2.62
C ASN A 119 -9.73 -38.32 -3.54
N GLY A 120 -10.40 -37.20 -3.82
CA GLY A 120 -9.78 -36.08 -4.54
C GLY A 120 -8.67 -35.42 -3.73
N GLY A 121 -7.65 -34.90 -4.43
CA GLY A 121 -6.58 -34.12 -3.80
C GLY A 121 -7.11 -32.85 -3.14
N VAL A 122 -6.35 -32.29 -2.20
CA VAL A 122 -6.73 -31.06 -1.49
C VAL A 122 -5.77 -29.94 -1.87
N GLY A 123 -6.31 -28.83 -2.37
CA GLY A 123 -5.57 -27.59 -2.60
C GLY A 123 -5.49 -26.75 -1.33
N GLY A 124 -4.28 -26.45 -0.88
CA GLY A 124 -4.01 -25.59 0.25
C GLY A 124 -4.29 -24.13 -0.08
N ARG A 125 -5.00 -23.42 0.80
CA ARG A 125 -5.16 -21.95 0.70
C ARG A 125 -3.81 -21.25 0.90
N PRO A 126 -3.63 -20.04 0.34
CA PRO A 126 -2.53 -19.17 0.72
C PRO A 126 -2.52 -18.96 2.23
N MET A 127 -1.33 -18.96 2.83
CA MET A 127 -1.15 -18.76 4.26
C MET A 127 -0.52 -17.40 4.52
N PHE A 128 -1.15 -16.62 5.40
CA PHE A 128 -0.60 -15.35 5.83
C PHE A 128 0.40 -15.59 6.95
N GLU A 129 1.66 -15.28 6.68
CA GLU A 129 2.70 -15.36 7.69
C GLU A 129 2.74 -14.07 8.49
N LYS A 130 2.70 -14.22 9.82
CA LYS A 130 2.90 -13.11 10.73
C LYS A 130 4.39 -13.00 11.04
N PRO A 131 5.02 -11.82 10.84
CA PRO A 131 6.37 -11.60 11.31
C PRO A 131 6.41 -11.71 12.85
N LEU A 132 7.58 -12.06 13.40
CA LEU A 132 7.77 -12.22 14.85
C LEU A 132 7.48 -10.91 15.60
N VAL A 133 7.75 -9.78 14.95
CA VAL A 133 7.43 -8.44 15.42
C VAL A 133 6.77 -7.66 14.29
N SER A 134 5.87 -6.72 14.63
CA SER A 134 5.28 -5.86 13.61
C SER A 134 6.38 -5.01 12.96
N PRO A 135 6.39 -4.89 11.63
CA PRO A 135 7.31 -4.00 10.94
C PRO A 135 7.07 -2.58 11.44
N VAL A 136 8.16 -1.85 11.71
CA VAL A 136 8.07 -0.46 12.11
C VAL A 136 8.56 0.41 10.98
N HIS A 137 7.75 1.40 10.61
CA HIS A 137 8.11 2.37 9.60
C HIS A 137 9.21 3.29 10.15
N GLY A 138 10.41 3.16 9.60
CA GLY A 138 11.57 4.00 9.91
C GLY A 138 12.88 3.25 9.73
N GLU A 139 13.98 3.97 9.58
CA GLU A 139 15.30 3.39 9.38
C GLU A 139 15.68 2.49 10.57
N VAL A 140 15.79 1.18 10.32
CA VAL A 140 16.35 0.25 11.29
C VAL A 140 17.86 0.55 11.39
N PRO A 141 18.41 0.77 12.59
CA PRO A 141 19.86 0.93 12.73
C PRO A 141 20.56 -0.30 12.17
N ASN A 142 21.58 -0.07 11.33
CA ASN A 142 22.38 -1.16 10.76
C ASN A 142 23.20 -1.84 11.87
N LEU A 143 22.60 -2.86 12.49
CA LEU A 143 23.17 -3.67 13.55
C LEU A 143 23.35 -5.09 13.00
N THR A 144 24.57 -5.59 13.03
CA THR A 144 24.84 -6.98 12.59
C THR A 144 24.15 -7.98 13.51
N THR A 145 23.84 -9.17 13.01
CA THR A 145 23.25 -10.26 13.80
C THR A 145 24.09 -10.59 15.04
N ALA A 146 25.42 -10.61 14.90
CA ALA A 146 26.34 -10.81 16.03
C ALA A 146 26.23 -9.68 17.07
N GLY A 147 26.16 -8.42 16.61
CA GLY A 147 25.95 -7.26 17.47
C GLY A 147 24.62 -7.32 18.21
N PHE A 148 23.54 -7.68 17.52
CA PHE A 148 22.21 -7.90 18.07
C PHE A 148 22.22 -9.01 19.14
N CYS A 149 22.78 -10.16 18.80
CA CYS A 149 22.95 -11.29 19.72
C CYS A 149 23.65 -10.89 21.02
N LYS A 150 24.75 -10.14 20.91
CA LYS A 150 25.52 -9.65 22.06
C LYS A 150 24.74 -8.62 22.88
N GLN A 151 24.09 -7.66 22.23
CA GLN A 151 23.35 -6.58 22.89
C GLN A 151 22.15 -7.13 23.68
N TYR A 152 21.39 -8.06 23.10
CA TYR A 152 20.18 -8.62 23.72
C TYR A 152 20.43 -9.93 24.47
N ARG A 153 21.69 -10.35 24.59
CA ARG A 153 22.12 -11.54 25.35
C ARG A 153 21.38 -12.82 24.93
N LEU A 154 21.23 -13.03 23.63
CA LEU A 154 20.66 -14.26 23.10
C LEU A 154 21.58 -15.44 23.39
N SER A 155 20.99 -16.63 23.55
CA SER A 155 21.79 -17.84 23.71
C SER A 155 22.71 -18.08 22.51
N ALA A 156 23.93 -18.58 22.78
CA ALA A 156 24.92 -18.85 21.73
C ALA A 156 24.40 -19.82 20.66
N HIS A 157 23.50 -20.72 21.04
CA HIS A 157 22.85 -21.64 20.12
C HIS A 157 21.93 -20.93 19.13
N ILE A 158 21.10 -19.98 19.60
CA ILE A 158 20.25 -19.15 18.71
C ILE A 158 21.12 -18.36 17.73
N CYS A 159 22.18 -17.72 18.22
CA CYS A 159 23.07 -16.93 17.37
C CYS A 159 23.69 -17.76 16.25
N LYS A 160 24.17 -18.97 16.57
CA LYS A 160 24.71 -19.88 15.57
C LYS A 160 23.67 -20.32 14.53
N LEU A 161 22.42 -20.56 14.95
CA LEU A 161 21.34 -20.90 14.02
C LEU A 161 20.99 -19.73 13.10
N LEU A 162 21.00 -18.50 13.61
CA LEU A 162 20.73 -17.30 12.82
C LEU A 162 21.87 -17.03 11.81
N GLU A 163 23.13 -17.16 12.22
CA GLU A 163 24.29 -17.03 11.33
C GLU A 163 24.27 -18.11 10.24
N ASN A 164 24.03 -19.37 10.60
CA ASN A 164 23.90 -20.46 9.64
C ASN A 164 22.68 -20.28 8.70
N GLY A 165 21.64 -19.60 9.17
CA GLY A 165 20.47 -19.22 8.38
C GLY A 165 20.72 -18.06 7.41
N GLY A 166 21.92 -17.46 7.42
CA GLY A 166 22.28 -16.35 6.53
C GLY A 166 21.72 -14.99 6.97
N PHE A 167 21.28 -14.84 8.23
CA PHE A 167 20.86 -13.54 8.73
C PHE A 167 22.07 -12.68 9.06
N GLU A 168 22.32 -11.64 8.27
CA GLU A 168 23.48 -10.75 8.45
C GLU A 168 23.17 -9.56 9.38
N THR A 169 21.93 -9.07 9.38
CA THR A 169 21.53 -7.84 10.08
C THR A 169 20.26 -8.03 10.91
N ALA A 170 20.13 -7.20 11.96
CA ALA A 170 18.94 -7.12 12.81
C ALA A 170 17.68 -6.70 12.02
N GLU A 171 17.84 -5.88 10.98
CA GLU A 171 16.77 -5.53 10.05
C GLU A 171 16.21 -6.78 9.35
N GLY A 172 17.09 -7.65 8.85
CA GLY A 172 16.67 -8.93 8.27
C GLY A 172 15.89 -9.79 9.28
N LEU A 173 16.23 -9.71 10.57
CA LEU A 173 15.54 -10.45 11.64
C LEU A 173 14.15 -9.90 11.98
N VAL A 174 13.86 -8.62 11.74
CA VAL A 174 12.55 -8.01 12.03
C VAL A 174 11.46 -8.62 11.14
N ASN A 175 11.82 -8.96 9.90
CA ASN A 175 10.89 -9.52 8.91
C ASN A 175 10.77 -11.05 8.98
N VAL A 176 11.50 -11.70 9.90
CA VAL A 176 11.42 -13.16 10.08
C VAL A 176 10.04 -13.54 10.59
N THR A 177 9.48 -14.58 10.00
CA THR A 177 8.20 -15.19 10.41
C THR A 177 8.44 -16.37 11.34
N THR A 178 7.41 -16.81 12.07
CA THR A 178 7.51 -18.02 12.90
C THR A 178 7.92 -19.24 12.10
N THR A 179 7.42 -19.36 10.86
CA THR A 179 7.76 -20.47 9.95
C THR A 179 9.21 -20.38 9.48
N GLY A 180 9.66 -19.20 9.03
CA GLY A 180 11.04 -19.00 8.61
C GLY A 180 12.04 -19.25 9.75
N ALA A 181 11.68 -18.87 10.98
CA ALA A 181 12.46 -19.19 12.17
C ALA A 181 12.53 -20.72 12.41
N ALA A 182 11.43 -21.45 12.21
CA ALA A 182 11.41 -22.90 12.35
C ALA A 182 12.25 -23.60 11.26
N GLU A 183 12.27 -23.07 10.04
CA GLU A 183 13.06 -23.60 8.91
C GLU A 183 14.57 -23.51 9.15
N VAL A 184 15.04 -22.47 9.87
CA VAL A 184 16.43 -22.37 10.34
C VAL A 184 16.70 -23.19 11.60
N GLY A 185 15.73 -24.01 12.05
CA GLY A 185 15.88 -24.95 13.17
C GLY A 185 15.63 -24.34 14.55
N LEU A 186 15.03 -23.15 14.65
CA LEU A 186 14.66 -22.58 15.95
C LEU A 186 13.45 -23.33 16.53
N LYS A 187 13.60 -23.81 17.76
CA LYS A 187 12.52 -24.43 18.54
C LYS A 187 11.58 -23.36 19.10
N PRO A 188 10.34 -23.70 19.51
CA PRO A 188 9.39 -22.72 20.06
C PRO A 188 9.95 -21.85 21.20
N GLY A 189 10.76 -22.41 22.10
CA GLY A 189 11.42 -21.65 23.16
C GLY A 189 12.46 -20.64 22.64
N HIS A 190 13.21 -21.02 21.59
CA HIS A 190 14.15 -20.11 20.93
C HIS A 190 13.44 -18.98 20.20
N ILE A 191 12.32 -19.29 19.54
CA ILE A 191 11.48 -18.31 18.85
C ILE A 191 10.96 -17.29 19.86
N ALA A 192 10.45 -17.74 21.03
CA ALA A 192 9.97 -16.83 22.07
C ALA A 192 11.08 -15.90 22.60
N GLU A 193 12.30 -16.42 22.78
CA GLU A 193 13.46 -15.63 23.19
C GLU A 193 13.84 -14.57 22.14
N LEU A 194 13.90 -14.97 20.87
CA LEU A 194 14.17 -14.10 19.73
C LEU A 194 13.09 -13.02 19.59
N THR A 195 11.80 -13.39 19.64
CA THR A 195 10.69 -12.44 19.61
C THR A 195 10.78 -11.41 20.73
N ARG A 196 11.12 -11.83 21.95
CA ARG A 196 11.30 -10.90 23.08
C ARG A 196 12.45 -9.93 22.82
N ALA A 197 13.58 -10.39 22.30
CA ALA A 197 14.72 -9.55 21.95
C ALA A 197 14.37 -8.55 20.84
N LEU A 198 13.69 -9.01 19.79
CA LEU A 198 13.24 -8.15 18.68
C LEU A 198 12.25 -7.09 19.15
N LYS A 199 11.28 -7.45 20.00
CA LYS A 199 10.34 -6.47 20.58
C LYS A 199 11.07 -5.38 21.35
N LYS A 200 12.08 -5.76 22.14
CA LYS A 200 12.90 -4.81 22.90
C LYS A 200 13.72 -3.92 21.97
N PHE A 201 14.35 -4.50 20.94
CA PHE A 201 15.09 -3.75 19.93
C PHE A 201 14.23 -2.72 19.20
N VAL A 202 13.05 -3.14 18.76
CA VAL A 202 12.08 -2.27 18.11
C VAL A 202 11.63 -1.16 19.08
N ALA A 203 11.28 -1.48 20.32
CA ALA A 203 10.88 -0.47 21.30
C ALA A 203 11.99 0.55 21.57
N GLU A 204 13.24 0.13 21.77
CA GLU A 204 14.36 1.03 22.04
C GLU A 204 14.67 1.97 20.87
N LYS A 205 14.50 1.51 19.63
CA LYS A 205 14.89 2.27 18.43
C LYS A 205 13.76 3.13 17.86
N TYR A 206 12.52 2.70 18.02
CA TYR A 206 11.37 3.40 17.42
C TYR A 206 10.53 4.21 18.40
N LEU A 207 10.53 3.87 19.70
CA LEU A 207 9.88 4.72 20.69
C LEU A 207 10.60 6.07 20.82
N PHE A 208 11.90 6.12 20.52
CA PHE A 208 12.68 7.35 20.53
C PHE A 208 12.27 8.35 19.43
N VAL A 209 11.81 7.86 18.27
CA VAL A 209 11.38 8.70 17.15
C VAL A 209 10.07 9.44 17.49
N LEU A 210 9.11 8.75 18.13
CA LEU A 210 7.85 9.37 18.56
C LEU A 210 8.07 10.42 19.67
N VAL A 211 9.00 10.20 20.60
CA VAL A 211 9.27 11.20 21.66
C VAL A 211 9.96 12.44 21.07
N GLN A 212 10.83 12.28 20.08
CA GLN A 212 11.50 13.43 19.46
C GLN A 212 10.60 14.24 18.52
N THR A 213 9.72 13.62 17.74
CA THR A 213 8.78 14.38 16.87
C THR A 213 7.78 15.18 17.68
N PHE A 214 7.23 14.64 18.77
CA PHE A 214 6.35 15.39 19.67
C PHE A 214 7.06 16.52 20.43
N SER A 215 8.38 16.40 20.65
CA SER A 215 9.17 17.46 21.29
C SER A 215 9.46 18.64 20.35
N VAL A 216 9.47 18.42 19.03
CA VAL A 216 9.73 19.49 18.04
C VAL A 216 8.48 20.32 17.76
N GLU A 217 7.28 19.73 17.76
CA GLU A 217 6.04 20.49 17.61
C GLU A 217 5.68 21.32 18.85
N TYR A 218 6.23 21.02 20.02
CA TYR A 218 5.95 21.77 21.24
C TYR A 218 6.79 23.04 21.43
N ILE A 219 7.90 23.20 20.67
CA ILE A 219 8.82 24.34 20.85
C ILE A 219 8.56 25.47 19.83
N SER A 220 7.80 25.23 18.76
CA SER A 220 7.45 26.28 17.78
C SER A 220 6.12 27.02 18.06
N GLY A 221 5.38 26.63 19.10
CA GLY A 221 4.01 27.09 19.35
C GLY A 221 3.77 28.07 20.51
N GLN A 222 4.80 28.65 21.14
CA GLN A 222 4.61 29.54 22.32
C GLN A 222 4.56 31.04 22.04
N ASN A 223 4.19 31.45 20.82
CA ASN A 223 3.81 32.85 20.54
C ASN A 223 2.41 32.92 19.89
N ALA A 224 1.39 32.45 20.60
CA ALA A 224 -0.01 32.78 20.30
C ALA A 224 -0.85 32.71 21.59
N THR A 225 -0.89 33.86 22.25
CA THR A 225 -1.96 34.45 23.07
C THR A 225 -3.21 33.63 23.45
N ASP A 226 -3.54 33.74 24.73
CA ASP A 226 -4.88 33.80 25.34
C ASP A 226 -5.79 32.57 25.39
N SER A 227 -6.06 32.18 26.63
CA SER A 227 -7.31 31.59 27.15
C SER A 227 -7.88 30.37 26.40
N GLY A 228 -7.48 29.19 26.85
CA GLY A 228 -8.17 27.95 26.50
C GLY A 228 -7.47 26.76 27.13
N VAL A 229 -7.75 26.49 28.40
CA VAL A 229 -7.26 25.31 29.12
C VAL A 229 -7.82 24.05 28.43
N ALA A 230 -7.03 23.45 27.54
CA ALA A 230 -7.24 22.10 27.05
C ALA A 230 -6.28 21.17 27.79
N ILE A 231 -6.72 20.72 28.98
CA ILE A 231 -6.11 19.58 29.67
C ILE A 231 -6.51 18.34 28.87
N TRP A 232 -5.66 17.93 27.94
CA TRP A 232 -5.75 16.58 27.37
C TRP A 232 -5.10 15.63 28.37
N ASN A 233 -5.96 14.96 29.15
CA ASN A 233 -5.59 13.83 29.99
C ASN A 233 -5.03 12.72 29.07
N LEU A 234 -3.70 12.61 29.00
CA LEU A 234 -3.01 11.46 28.41
C LEU A 234 -3.14 10.27 29.37
N ASN A 235 -4.32 9.66 29.43
CA ASN A 235 -4.46 8.27 29.85
C ASN A 235 -3.98 7.38 28.69
N LEU A 236 -2.66 7.35 28.48
CA LEU A 236 -2.05 6.36 27.60
C LEU A 236 -2.00 5.01 28.33
N PHE A 237 -2.83 4.09 27.82
CA PHE A 237 -2.69 2.64 27.76
C PHE A 237 -2.15 1.89 29.00
N PRO A 238 -2.93 0.97 29.58
CA PRO A 238 -2.37 -0.03 30.49
C PRO A 238 -1.46 -0.98 29.69
N MET A 239 -0.23 -1.16 30.17
CA MET A 239 0.68 -2.20 29.73
C MET A 239 0.04 -3.58 29.95
N PHE A 240 -0.12 -4.38 28.88
CA PHE A 240 -0.07 -5.84 28.89
C PHE A 240 0.49 -6.35 27.56
#